data_AF-A0A1E3VJU7-F1
#
_entry.id   AF-A0A1E3VJU7-F1
#
_cell.length_a   1.000
_cell.length_b   1.000
_cell.length_c   1.000
_cell.angle_alpha   90.00
_cell.angle_beta   90.00
_cell.angle_gamma   90.00
#
_symmetry.space_group_name_H-M   'P 1'
#
loop_
_entity.id
_entity.type
_entity.pdbx_description
1 polymer ?
#
loop_
_entity_poly.entity_id
_entity_poly.type
_entity_poly.pdbx_seq_one_letter_code
_entity_poly.pdbx_strand_id
1 'polypeptide(L)'
;MSANETQATELQPGWAEPRFEPDGLSSQELQRWRALTTRVADVARRHGWTKAEVSRRADVKASKLSQWYDGNYKGTIRNVNDDIETWLDSLHEDSATEALIPQQPGFVETPTSARIRDILLYAQLSPEIVIVTAGAGMGKTMTAQHLQKTRPHVHMVTMRPSTKTAHGMMNEFRVALDVPEKNPANLDRALGDKLRRNGRKTLLIVDEAQHLLDDAVNQLRYFFDQFGVGLALMGNEDVFTRFSIAKGKANQAQIHRRVGMRFRRMDPTAGDVAAIVDAWGITDEAIVKLCRGIGMKPGALSQISKTLQLAWMYAAGERRELAAADVRRAWEERGGEL
;
A
#
# COMPACT_ATOMS: atom_id res chain seq x y z
N MET A 1 1.14 37.78 26.66
CA MET A 1 1.83 37.16 27.80
C MET A 1 0.96 36.04 28.34
N SER A 2 1.61 34.92 28.64
CA SER A 2 1.08 33.68 29.23
C SER A 2 0.31 32.78 28.27
N ALA A 3 0.59 31.49 28.18
CA ALA A 3 1.77 30.68 28.46
C ALA A 3 1.48 29.40 27.68
N ASN A 4 2.41 28.98 26.83
CA ASN A 4 2.29 27.75 26.08
C ASN A 4 2.56 26.60 27.06
N GLU A 5 1.52 26.00 27.61
CA GLU A 5 1.63 24.78 28.42
C GLU A 5 2.11 23.65 27.53
N THR A 6 3.40 23.34 27.66
CA THR A 6 4.02 22.11 27.21
C THR A 6 3.23 20.92 27.79
N GLN A 7 2.41 20.28 26.96
CA GLN A 7 1.84 18.97 27.29
C GLN A 7 3.01 18.00 27.52
N ALA A 8 3.21 17.63 28.78
CA ALA A 8 4.09 16.55 29.17
C ALA A 8 3.60 15.26 28.47
N THR A 9 4.47 14.69 27.64
CA THR A 9 4.27 13.38 27.03
C THR A 9 4.13 12.35 28.16
N GLU A 10 2.92 11.85 28.40
CA GLU A 10 2.70 10.71 29.30
C GLU A 10 3.60 9.55 28.87
N LEU A 11 4.58 9.21 29.70
CA LEU A 11 5.45 8.06 29.53
C LEU A 11 4.58 6.79 29.50
N GLN A 12 4.56 6.08 28.37
CA GLN A 12 3.86 4.80 28.28
C GLN A 12 4.38 3.83 29.36
N PRO A 13 3.49 3.09 30.06
CA PRO A 13 3.89 2.12 31.06
C PRO A 13 4.57 0.92 30.39
N GLY A 14 5.91 0.87 30.43
CA GLY A 14 6.66 -0.25 29.86
C GLY A 14 8.18 -0.09 29.85
N TRP A 15 8.69 1.14 29.78
CA TRP A 15 10.13 1.43 29.69
C TRP A 15 10.60 2.31 30.85
N ALA A 16 10.29 1.94 32.09
CA ALA A 16 10.88 2.57 33.27
C ALA A 16 12.36 2.17 33.42
N GLU A 17 13.08 2.75 34.40
CA GLU A 17 14.43 2.28 34.74
C GLU A 17 14.43 0.78 35.05
N PRO A 18 15.51 0.05 34.69
CA PRO A 18 15.67 -1.34 35.06
C PRO A 18 15.45 -1.57 36.55
N ARG A 19 14.70 -2.62 36.91
CA ARG A 19 14.36 -2.91 38.32
C ARG A 19 15.54 -3.43 39.13
N PHE A 20 16.46 -4.12 38.45
CA PHE A 20 17.62 -4.75 39.05
C PHE A 20 18.86 -4.40 38.24
N GLU A 21 20.00 -4.51 38.91
CA GLU A 21 21.29 -4.56 38.26
C GLU A 21 21.70 -6.03 38.09
N PRO A 22 22.16 -6.48 36.91
CA PRO A 22 22.59 -7.86 36.76
C PRO A 22 23.83 -8.17 37.61
N ASP A 23 23.74 -9.21 38.42
CA ASP A 23 24.83 -9.66 39.28
C ASP A 23 25.90 -10.45 38.50
N GLY A 24 27.15 -10.40 38.97
CA GLY A 24 28.24 -11.25 38.47
C GLY A 24 28.85 -10.84 37.12
N LEU A 25 28.53 -9.65 36.61
CA LEU A 25 29.15 -9.07 35.41
C LEU A 25 30.45 -8.34 35.73
N SER A 26 31.35 -8.29 34.75
CA SER A 26 32.48 -7.36 34.79
C SER A 26 31.99 -5.90 34.73
N SER A 27 32.79 -4.95 35.23
CA SER A 27 32.43 -3.52 35.18
C SER A 27 32.17 -3.02 33.75
N GLN A 28 32.87 -3.58 32.76
CA GLN A 28 32.71 -3.24 31.35
C GLN A 28 31.37 -3.76 30.79
N GLU A 29 31.00 -5.01 31.09
CA GLU A 29 29.75 -5.60 30.64
C GLU A 29 28.53 -4.94 31.28
N LEU A 30 28.66 -4.56 32.55
CA LEU A 30 27.63 -3.82 33.27
C LEU A 30 27.41 -2.41 32.66
N GLN A 31 28.48 -1.69 32.34
CA GLN A 31 28.38 -0.41 31.64
C GLN A 31 27.74 -0.56 30.25
N ARG A 32 28.15 -1.58 29.49
CA ARG A 32 27.57 -1.88 28.17
C ARG A 32 26.07 -2.17 28.28
N TRP A 33 25.66 -2.98 29.25
CA TRP A 33 24.25 -3.27 29.51
C TRP A 33 23.46 -1.99 29.83
N ARG A 34 23.94 -1.14 30.74
CA ARG A 34 23.28 0.15 31.09
C ARG A 34 23.13 1.08 29.89
N ALA A 35 24.16 1.16 29.04
CA ALA A 35 24.13 1.98 27.83
C ALA A 35 23.07 1.45 26.84
N LEU A 36 23.03 0.13 26.62
CA LEU A 36 22.07 -0.49 25.73
C LEU A 36 20.63 -0.37 26.25
N THR A 37 20.35 -0.62 27.53
CA THR A 37 18.99 -0.47 28.08
C THR A 37 18.46 0.96 27.94
N THR A 38 19.33 1.96 28.15
CA THR A 38 19.01 3.37 27.91
C THR A 38 18.66 3.63 26.44
N ARG A 39 19.54 3.20 25.51
CA ARG A 39 19.30 3.36 24.05
C ARG A 39 18.02 2.69 23.59
N VAL A 40 17.74 1.47 24.07
CA VAL A 40 16.50 0.74 23.75
C VAL A 40 15.28 1.50 24.25
N ALA A 41 15.30 1.98 25.50
CA ALA A 41 14.19 2.74 26.08
C ALA A 41 13.91 4.02 25.27
N ASP A 42 14.95 4.75 24.88
CA ASP A 42 14.80 6.00 24.13
C ASP A 42 14.26 5.79 22.72
N VAL A 43 14.76 4.79 22.00
CA VAL A 43 14.23 4.39 20.68
C VAL A 43 12.76 3.96 20.82
N ALA A 44 12.46 3.08 21.77
CA ALA A 44 11.12 2.55 21.94
C ALA A 44 10.10 3.64 22.31
N ARG A 45 10.47 4.59 23.18
CA ARG A 45 9.63 5.75 23.51
C ARG A 45 9.39 6.65 22.31
N ARG A 46 10.45 6.98 21.54
CA ARG A 46 10.33 7.83 20.34
C ARG A 46 9.35 7.26 19.31
N HIS A 47 9.33 5.95 19.15
CA HIS A 47 8.47 5.29 18.17
C HIS A 47 7.17 4.71 18.75
N GLY A 48 6.90 4.90 20.04
CA GLY A 48 5.73 4.33 20.72
C GLY A 48 5.69 2.80 20.71
N TRP A 49 6.85 2.13 20.72
CA TRP A 49 6.96 0.68 20.68
C TRP A 49 6.83 0.06 22.06
N THR A 50 6.05 -1.02 22.16
CA THR A 50 5.98 -1.86 23.36
C THR A 50 7.20 -2.79 23.46
N LYS A 51 7.45 -3.38 24.63
CA LYS A 51 8.47 -4.46 24.79
C LYS A 51 8.22 -5.62 23.81
N ALA A 52 6.96 -5.94 23.50
CA ALA A 52 6.61 -6.98 22.52
C ALA A 52 6.99 -6.57 21.09
N GLU A 53 6.82 -5.30 20.74
CA GLU A 53 7.21 -4.78 19.43
C GLU A 53 8.73 -4.76 19.26
N VAL A 54 9.48 -4.30 20.27
CA VAL A 54 10.95 -4.35 20.26
C VAL A 54 11.46 -5.78 20.19
N SER A 55 10.84 -6.71 20.91
CA SER A 55 11.17 -8.14 20.85
C SER A 55 11.09 -8.71 19.43
N ARG A 56 10.03 -8.38 18.67
CA ARG A 56 9.93 -8.81 17.27
C ARG A 56 10.97 -8.15 16.37
N ARG A 57 11.25 -6.86 16.59
CA ARG A 57 12.18 -6.08 15.75
C ARG A 57 13.64 -6.48 15.95
N ALA A 58 14.03 -6.76 17.18
CA ALA A 58 15.38 -7.17 17.55
C ALA A 58 15.60 -8.69 17.41
N ASP A 59 14.58 -9.46 16.99
CA ASP A 59 14.58 -10.93 16.96
C ASP A 59 14.99 -11.59 18.29
N VAL A 60 14.63 -10.96 19.41
CA VAL A 60 14.90 -11.46 20.77
C VAL A 60 13.59 -11.90 21.39
N LYS A 61 13.51 -13.15 21.87
CA LYS A 61 12.30 -13.68 22.56
C LYS A 61 11.79 -12.71 23.63
N ALA A 62 10.48 -12.43 23.66
CA ALA A 62 9.88 -11.41 24.54
C ALA A 62 10.23 -11.58 26.03
N SER A 63 10.22 -12.82 26.52
CA SER A 63 10.63 -13.14 27.90
C SER A 63 12.12 -12.83 28.14
N LYS A 64 12.99 -13.16 27.19
CA LYS A 64 14.45 -12.89 27.23
C LYS A 64 14.72 -11.38 27.25
N LEU A 65 14.06 -10.62 26.38
CA LEU A 65 14.18 -9.16 26.32
C LEU A 65 13.70 -8.50 27.62
N SER A 66 12.53 -8.89 28.15
CA SER A 66 12.00 -8.28 29.37
C SER A 66 12.91 -8.56 30.57
N GLN A 67 13.40 -9.79 30.70
CA GLN A 67 14.30 -10.15 31.80
C GLN A 67 15.66 -9.45 31.69
N TRP A 68 16.17 -9.32 30.47
CA TRP A 68 17.42 -8.60 30.20
C TRP A 68 17.27 -7.11 30.52
N TYR A 69 16.19 -6.48 30.08
CA TYR A 69 15.93 -5.07 30.32
C TYR A 69 15.72 -4.76 31.80
N ASP A 70 15.01 -5.63 32.52
CA ASP A 70 14.74 -5.44 33.96
C ASP A 70 15.94 -5.89 34.85
N GLY A 71 17.01 -6.42 34.26
CA GLY A 71 18.24 -6.80 34.95
C GLY A 71 18.21 -8.14 35.69
N ASN A 72 17.19 -8.99 35.47
CA ASN A 72 17.02 -10.27 36.16
C ASN A 72 17.27 -11.51 35.26
N TYR A 73 17.82 -11.31 34.06
CA TYR A 73 18.14 -12.40 33.15
C TYR A 73 19.34 -13.23 33.65
N LYS A 74 19.09 -14.51 33.93
CA LYS A 74 20.12 -15.45 34.45
C LYS A 74 20.96 -16.14 33.37
N GLY A 75 20.69 -15.87 32.10
CA GLY A 75 21.46 -16.44 30.99
C GLY A 75 22.66 -15.58 30.60
N THR A 76 23.27 -15.89 29.46
CA THR A 76 24.42 -15.13 28.93
C THR A 76 23.99 -13.75 28.44
N ILE A 77 24.15 -12.74 29.28
CA ILE A 77 23.80 -11.34 28.98
C ILE A 77 24.56 -10.82 27.77
N ARG A 78 25.83 -11.22 27.59
CA ARG A 78 26.67 -10.81 26.45
C ARG A 78 25.99 -11.07 25.11
N ASN A 79 25.43 -12.27 24.90
CA ASN A 79 24.77 -12.59 23.63
C ASN A 79 23.54 -11.70 23.41
N VAL A 80 22.79 -11.36 24.46
CA VAL A 80 21.65 -10.43 24.34
C VAL A 80 22.13 -9.02 24.04
N ASN A 81 23.22 -8.58 24.65
CA ASN A 81 23.83 -7.28 24.33
C ASN A 81 24.27 -7.22 22.87
N ASP A 82 24.89 -8.29 22.34
CA ASP A 82 25.32 -8.36 20.94
C ASP A 82 24.12 -8.30 19.97
N ASP A 83 23.05 -9.07 20.26
CA ASP A 83 21.81 -9.06 19.47
C ASP A 83 21.16 -7.65 19.46
N ILE A 84 21.08 -7.01 20.64
CA ILE A 84 20.46 -5.69 20.81
C ILE A 84 21.30 -4.57 20.20
N GLU A 85 22.63 -4.64 20.33
CA GLU A 85 23.53 -3.65 19.74
C GLU A 85 23.46 -3.72 18.22
N THR A 86 23.51 -4.91 17.64
CA THR A 86 23.34 -5.12 16.18
C THR A 86 22.03 -4.51 15.68
N TRP A 87 20.93 -4.73 16.41
CA TRP A 87 19.63 -4.15 16.07
C TRP A 87 19.60 -2.62 16.22
N LEU A 88 20.19 -2.08 17.28
CA LEU A 88 20.25 -0.63 17.49
C LEU A 88 21.12 0.07 16.45
N ASP A 89 22.21 -0.58 16.02
CA ASP A 89 23.12 -0.04 15.01
C ASP A 89 22.46 -0.11 13.63
N SER A 90 21.76 -1.21 13.29
CA SER A 90 20.97 -1.28 12.06
C SER A 90 19.90 -0.19 12.01
N LEU A 91 19.23 0.09 13.13
CA LEU A 91 18.25 1.20 13.21
C LEU A 91 18.88 2.58 12.99
N HIS A 92 20.12 2.82 13.44
CA HIS A 92 20.81 4.09 13.21
C HIS A 92 21.26 4.23 11.76
N GLU A 93 21.79 3.15 11.17
CA GLU A 93 22.17 3.10 9.75
C GLU A 93 20.95 3.29 8.84
N ASP A 94 19.84 2.62 9.15
CA ASP A 94 18.57 2.76 8.45
C ASP A 94 18.02 4.18 8.61
N SER A 95 18.00 4.75 9.82
CA SER A 95 17.46 6.10 10.05
C SER A 95 18.28 7.20 9.37
N ALA A 96 19.62 7.09 9.37
CA ALA A 96 20.50 8.05 8.71
C ALA A 96 20.33 8.00 7.18
N THR A 97 20.09 6.81 6.63
CA THR A 97 19.83 6.59 5.21
C THR A 97 18.41 7.02 4.82
N GLU A 98 17.41 6.66 5.62
CA GLU A 98 16.00 7.05 5.44
C GLU A 98 15.80 8.56 5.53
N ALA A 99 16.52 9.26 6.42
CA ALA A 99 16.46 10.73 6.51
C ALA A 99 16.95 11.43 5.25
N LEU A 100 17.81 10.76 4.47
CA LEU A 100 18.33 11.26 3.21
C LEU A 100 17.48 10.83 2.01
N ILE A 101 16.53 9.90 2.15
CA ILE A 101 15.66 9.44 1.05
C ILE A 101 14.28 10.10 1.20
N PRO A 102 13.75 10.82 0.20
CA PRO A 102 12.44 11.41 0.27
C PRO A 102 11.42 10.31 0.44
N GLN A 103 10.44 10.56 1.30
CA GLN A 103 9.30 9.68 1.37
C GLN A 103 8.62 9.61 0.02
N GLN A 104 8.31 8.39 -0.41
CA GLN A 104 7.57 8.17 -1.64
C GLN A 104 6.26 8.96 -1.58
N PRO A 105 5.94 9.76 -2.61
CA PRO A 105 4.66 10.45 -2.68
C PRO A 105 3.52 9.43 -2.57
N GLY A 106 2.48 9.79 -1.81
CA GLY A 106 1.31 8.96 -1.61
C GLY A 106 0.47 8.81 -2.89
N PHE A 107 -0.85 8.98 -2.79
CA PHE A 107 -1.66 9.07 -3.99
C PHE A 107 -1.36 10.38 -4.73
N VAL A 108 -0.88 10.27 -5.97
CA VAL A 108 -0.69 11.41 -6.88
C VAL A 108 -1.85 11.44 -7.87
N GLU A 109 -2.52 12.58 -7.94
CA GLU A 109 -3.53 12.80 -8.96
C GLU A 109 -2.85 13.12 -10.30
N THR A 110 -2.88 12.16 -11.21
CA THR A 110 -2.43 12.29 -12.59
C THR A 110 -3.64 12.50 -13.51
N PRO A 111 -3.46 13.00 -14.74
CA PRO A 111 -4.56 13.09 -15.71
C PRO A 111 -5.30 11.76 -15.94
N THR A 112 -4.56 10.64 -15.96
CA THR A 112 -5.14 9.29 -16.04
C THR A 112 -5.91 8.92 -14.78
N SER A 113 -5.38 9.15 -13.58
CA SER A 113 -6.10 8.83 -12.35
C SER A 113 -7.34 9.70 -12.14
N ALA A 114 -7.27 10.99 -12.51
CA ALA A 114 -8.42 11.89 -12.53
C ALA A 114 -9.53 11.34 -13.45
N ARG A 115 -9.17 10.90 -14.67
CA ARG A 115 -10.14 10.33 -15.61
C ARG A 115 -10.76 9.03 -15.10
N ILE A 116 -9.96 8.14 -14.50
CA ILE A 116 -10.45 6.91 -13.89
C ILE A 116 -11.43 7.24 -12.77
N ARG A 117 -11.06 8.17 -11.88
CA ARG A 117 -11.91 8.61 -10.77
C ARG A 117 -13.27 9.12 -11.29
N ASP A 118 -13.28 9.96 -12.32
CA ASP A 118 -14.52 10.52 -12.86
C ASP A 118 -15.46 9.43 -13.40
N ILE A 119 -14.91 8.39 -14.03
CA ILE A 119 -15.68 7.24 -14.52
C ILE A 119 -16.25 6.41 -13.37
N LEU A 120 -15.45 6.18 -12.33
CA LEU A 120 -15.92 5.49 -11.12
C LEU A 120 -17.04 6.26 -10.44
N LEU A 121 -16.91 7.60 -10.35
CA LEU A 121 -17.94 8.47 -9.80
C LEU A 121 -19.22 8.47 -10.63
N TYR A 122 -19.07 8.49 -11.95
CA TYR A 122 -20.20 8.35 -12.85
C TYR A 122 -20.97 7.06 -12.57
N ALA A 123 -20.28 5.91 -12.45
CA ALA A 123 -20.90 4.63 -12.11
C ALA A 123 -21.58 4.62 -10.74
N GLN A 124 -21.07 5.39 -9.77
CA GLN A 124 -21.69 5.55 -8.45
C GLN A 124 -22.97 6.39 -8.50
N LEU A 125 -22.99 7.47 -9.29
CA LEU A 125 -24.09 8.43 -9.37
C LEU A 125 -25.22 7.96 -10.28
N SER A 126 -24.87 7.36 -11.41
CA SER A 126 -25.77 6.72 -12.36
C SER A 126 -25.36 5.24 -12.43
N PRO A 127 -26.04 4.34 -11.69
CA PRO A 127 -25.68 2.94 -11.63
C PRO A 127 -25.57 2.30 -13.01
N GLU A 128 -24.34 2.17 -13.49
CA GLU A 128 -23.95 1.59 -14.76
C GLU A 128 -22.76 0.65 -14.55
N ILE A 129 -22.55 -0.25 -15.51
CA ILE A 129 -21.31 -1.01 -15.57
C ILE A 129 -20.27 -0.18 -16.33
N VAL A 130 -19.11 0.03 -15.73
CA VAL A 130 -17.96 0.69 -16.36
C VAL A 130 -16.78 -0.26 -16.43
N ILE A 131 -16.02 -0.14 -17.51
CA ILE A 131 -14.80 -0.93 -17.72
C ILE A 131 -13.61 0.02 -17.73
N VAL A 132 -12.64 -0.25 -16.87
CA VAL A 132 -11.41 0.54 -16.76
C VAL A 132 -10.21 -0.37 -17.00
N THR A 133 -9.62 -0.23 -18.16
CA THR A 133 -8.37 -0.90 -18.53
C THR A 133 -7.25 0.10 -18.58
N ALA A 134 -6.23 -0.16 -17.77
CA ALA A 134 -5.02 0.63 -17.70
C ALA A 134 -3.81 -0.31 -17.76
N GLY A 135 -2.80 0.07 -18.54
CA GLY A 135 -1.46 -0.54 -18.50
C GLY A 135 -0.93 -0.70 -17.07
N ALA A 136 -0.09 -1.73 -16.87
CA ALA A 136 0.48 -2.02 -15.57
C ALA A 136 1.16 -0.79 -14.95
N GLY A 137 1.04 -0.60 -13.64
CA GLY A 137 1.70 0.52 -12.96
C GLY A 137 1.10 1.91 -13.24
N MET A 138 0.01 2.05 -14.01
CA MET A 138 -0.62 3.36 -14.28
C MET A 138 -1.60 3.86 -13.22
N GLY A 139 -1.48 3.37 -11.99
CA GLY A 139 -2.25 3.90 -10.86
C GLY A 139 -3.72 3.49 -10.79
N LYS A 140 -4.19 2.51 -11.58
CA LYS A 140 -5.59 2.02 -11.54
C LYS A 140 -6.05 1.63 -10.13
N THR A 141 -5.31 0.71 -9.50
CA THR A 141 -5.58 0.21 -8.15
C THR A 141 -5.43 1.31 -7.11
N MET A 142 -4.39 2.14 -7.22
CA MET A 142 -4.17 3.28 -6.32
C MET A 142 -5.32 4.30 -6.39
N THR A 143 -5.85 4.56 -7.58
CA THR A 143 -7.01 5.46 -7.78
C THR A 143 -8.26 4.90 -7.11
N ALA A 144 -8.53 3.60 -7.30
CA ALA A 144 -9.68 2.94 -6.69
C ALA A 144 -9.59 2.90 -5.15
N GLN A 145 -8.40 2.60 -4.62
CA GLN A 145 -8.13 2.63 -3.18
C GLN A 145 -8.27 4.03 -2.59
N HIS A 146 -7.74 5.05 -3.28
CA HIS A 146 -7.89 6.44 -2.87
C HIS A 146 -9.37 6.85 -2.85
N LEU A 147 -10.12 6.48 -3.89
CA LEU A 147 -11.56 6.75 -3.95
C LEU A 147 -12.32 6.05 -2.83
N GLN A 148 -12.03 4.78 -2.56
CA GLN A 148 -12.64 4.02 -1.46
C GLN A 148 -12.39 4.68 -0.09
N LYS A 149 -11.18 5.21 0.15
CA LYS A 149 -10.84 5.89 1.41
C LYS A 149 -11.51 7.25 1.55
N THR A 150 -11.73 7.96 0.44
CA THR A 150 -12.22 9.34 0.44
C THR A 150 -13.71 9.46 0.19
N ARG A 151 -14.38 8.40 -0.27
CA ARG A 151 -15.82 8.42 -0.55
C ARG A 151 -16.58 7.28 0.11
N PRO A 152 -17.73 7.58 0.75
CA PRO A 152 -18.58 6.55 1.32
C PRO A 152 -19.20 5.68 0.22
N HIS A 153 -19.59 4.46 0.59
CA HIS A 153 -20.32 3.50 -0.26
C HIS A 153 -19.57 3.09 -1.54
N VAL A 154 -18.25 3.24 -1.54
CA VAL A 154 -17.35 2.67 -2.53
C VAL A 154 -16.69 1.46 -1.88
N HIS A 155 -16.87 0.28 -2.48
CA HIS A 155 -16.29 -0.96 -1.97
C HIS A 155 -15.45 -1.61 -3.07
N MET A 156 -14.18 -1.83 -2.78
CA MET A 156 -13.25 -2.48 -3.70
C MET A 156 -12.92 -3.89 -3.24
N VAL A 157 -12.88 -4.82 -4.19
CA VAL A 157 -12.28 -6.16 -4.02
C VAL A 157 -11.21 -6.36 -5.07
N THR A 158 -10.12 -7.06 -4.73
CA THR A 158 -9.06 -7.42 -5.66
C THR A 158 -9.10 -8.92 -5.91
N MET A 159 -9.38 -9.31 -7.15
CA MET A 159 -9.51 -10.70 -7.52
C MET A 159 -8.15 -11.36 -7.69
N ARG A 160 -8.08 -12.65 -7.38
CA ARG A 160 -6.88 -13.48 -7.50
C ARG A 160 -7.26 -14.88 -7.97
N PRO A 161 -6.32 -15.71 -8.44
CA PRO A 161 -6.63 -17.07 -8.91
C PRO A 161 -7.41 -17.93 -7.90
N SER A 162 -7.24 -17.70 -6.59
CA SER A 162 -7.98 -18.41 -5.54
C SER A 162 -9.41 -17.90 -5.29
N THR A 163 -9.76 -16.70 -5.77
CA THR A 163 -11.10 -16.09 -5.58
C THR A 163 -11.88 -15.95 -6.88
N LYS A 164 -11.41 -16.57 -7.97
CA LYS A 164 -11.99 -16.46 -9.33
C LYS A 164 -13.45 -16.89 -9.49
N THR A 165 -13.98 -17.72 -8.58
CA THR A 165 -15.34 -18.28 -8.66
C THR A 165 -16.40 -17.31 -8.12
N ALA A 166 -17.68 -17.53 -8.43
CA ALA A 166 -18.77 -16.71 -7.88
C ALA A 166 -18.77 -16.70 -6.35
N HIS A 167 -18.60 -17.87 -5.71
CA HIS A 167 -18.53 -17.96 -4.25
C HIS A 167 -17.29 -17.25 -3.68
N GLY A 168 -16.11 -17.42 -4.31
CA GLY A 168 -14.90 -16.74 -3.89
C GLY A 168 -15.04 -15.22 -3.94
N MET A 169 -15.56 -14.70 -5.05
CA MET A 169 -15.85 -13.27 -5.23
C MET A 169 -16.89 -12.76 -4.22
N MET A 170 -17.99 -13.48 -3.99
CA MET A 170 -18.99 -13.09 -2.99
C MET A 170 -18.40 -13.04 -1.58
N ASN A 171 -17.48 -13.95 -1.24
CA ASN A 171 -16.79 -13.90 0.05
C ASN A 171 -15.85 -12.70 0.18
N GLU A 172 -15.18 -12.28 -0.90
CA GLU A 172 -14.38 -11.03 -0.89
C GLU A 172 -15.29 -9.82 -0.67
N PHE A 173 -16.44 -9.76 -1.36
CA PHE A 173 -17.42 -8.70 -1.13
C PHE A 173 -17.98 -8.72 0.29
N ARG A 174 -18.26 -9.90 0.85
CA ARG A 174 -18.72 -10.07 2.22
C ARG A 174 -17.77 -9.40 3.21
N VAL A 175 -16.47 -9.61 3.05
CA VAL A 175 -15.44 -8.97 3.88
C VAL A 175 -15.40 -7.46 3.64
N ALA A 176 -15.37 -7.02 2.38
CA ALA A 176 -15.27 -5.61 2.02
C ALA A 176 -16.50 -4.75 2.42
N LEU A 177 -17.67 -5.38 2.53
CA LEU A 177 -18.94 -4.76 2.93
C LEU A 177 -19.29 -4.97 4.41
N ASP A 178 -18.44 -5.69 5.15
CA ASP A 178 -18.67 -6.10 6.54
C ASP A 178 -20.05 -6.76 6.72
N VAL A 179 -20.27 -7.85 6.00
CA VAL A 179 -21.49 -8.66 6.07
C VAL A 179 -21.21 -9.91 6.93
N PRO A 180 -21.94 -10.12 8.04
CA PRO A 180 -21.65 -11.24 8.96
C PRO A 180 -22.10 -12.60 8.43
N GLU A 181 -23.05 -12.64 7.49
CA GLU A 181 -23.60 -13.88 6.92
C GLU A 181 -22.52 -14.68 6.18
N LYS A 182 -22.31 -15.93 6.59
CA LYS A 182 -21.31 -16.86 6.01
C LYS A 182 -21.96 -17.98 5.21
N ASN A 183 -23.25 -18.23 5.41
CA ASN A 183 -23.98 -19.27 4.70
C ASN A 183 -24.11 -18.90 3.21
N PRO A 184 -23.55 -19.70 2.28
CA PRO A 184 -23.60 -19.41 0.86
C PRO A 184 -25.02 -19.23 0.32
N ALA A 185 -26.01 -19.92 0.90
CA ALA A 185 -27.41 -19.87 0.46
C ALA A 185 -28.12 -18.53 0.75
N ASN A 186 -27.62 -17.76 1.70
CA ASN A 186 -28.20 -16.48 2.12
C ASN A 186 -27.32 -15.27 1.75
N LEU A 187 -26.08 -15.53 1.31
CA LEU A 187 -25.06 -14.51 1.15
C LEU A 187 -25.43 -13.49 0.06
N ASP A 188 -26.03 -13.95 -1.04
CA ASP A 188 -26.50 -13.10 -2.13
C ASP A 188 -27.51 -12.05 -1.67
N ARG A 189 -28.50 -12.47 -0.87
CA ARG A 189 -29.53 -11.62 -0.29
C ARG A 189 -28.94 -10.67 0.74
N ALA A 190 -28.10 -11.16 1.64
CA ALA A 190 -27.45 -10.35 2.67
C ALA A 190 -26.57 -9.24 2.07
N LEU A 191 -25.82 -9.55 1.00
CA LEU A 191 -25.08 -8.58 0.22
C LEU A 191 -26.04 -7.59 -0.46
N GLY A 192 -27.07 -8.07 -1.15
CA GLY A 192 -28.08 -7.22 -1.79
C GLY A 192 -28.72 -6.19 -0.85
N ASP A 193 -29.09 -6.62 0.35
CA ASP A 193 -29.68 -5.75 1.38
C ASP A 193 -28.67 -4.71 1.89
N LYS A 194 -27.38 -5.05 1.97
CA LYS A 194 -26.31 -4.08 2.26
C LYS A 194 -26.18 -3.05 1.14
N LEU A 195 -26.22 -3.50 -0.12
CA LEU A 195 -26.03 -2.65 -1.29
C LEU A 195 -27.17 -1.65 -1.52
N ARG A 196 -28.41 -2.03 -1.23
CA ARG A 196 -29.62 -1.20 -1.43
C ARG A 196 -29.78 -0.08 -0.41
N ARG A 197 -29.17 -0.19 0.77
CA ARG A 197 -29.38 0.74 1.91
C ARG A 197 -29.16 2.22 1.58
N ASN A 198 -28.32 2.53 0.60
CA ASN A 198 -27.94 3.92 0.28
C ASN A 198 -28.63 4.45 -0.98
N GLY A 199 -29.87 4.05 -1.25
CA GLY A 199 -30.65 4.56 -2.37
C GLY A 199 -29.99 4.28 -3.72
N ARG A 200 -29.36 3.11 -3.88
CA ARG A 200 -28.68 2.65 -5.11
C ARG A 200 -27.44 3.47 -5.51
N LYS A 201 -26.81 4.19 -4.58
CA LYS A 201 -25.56 4.94 -4.80
C LYS A 201 -24.30 4.21 -4.33
N THR A 202 -24.35 2.88 -4.34
CA THR A 202 -23.23 2.03 -3.94
C THR A 202 -22.43 1.63 -5.17
N LEU A 203 -21.11 1.83 -5.12
CA LEU A 203 -20.18 1.41 -6.16
C LEU A 203 -19.41 0.17 -5.70
N LEU A 204 -19.47 -0.88 -6.51
CA LEU A 204 -18.61 -2.06 -6.37
C LEU A 204 -17.51 -2.02 -7.42
N ILE A 205 -16.26 -1.94 -6.95
CA ILE A 205 -15.07 -1.99 -7.78
C ILE A 205 -14.48 -3.40 -7.69
N VAL A 206 -14.30 -4.04 -8.83
CA VAL A 206 -13.62 -5.33 -8.96
C VAL A 206 -12.29 -5.08 -9.67
N ASP A 207 -11.21 -5.05 -8.90
CA ASP A 207 -9.85 -4.95 -9.42
C ASP A 207 -9.30 -6.32 -9.81
N GLU A 208 -8.40 -6.34 -10.79
CA GLU A 208 -7.88 -7.55 -11.44
C GLU A 208 -8.99 -8.50 -11.97
N ALA A 209 -10.04 -7.90 -12.57
CA ALA A 209 -11.24 -8.60 -13.02
C ALA A 209 -10.99 -9.67 -14.10
N GLN A 210 -9.81 -9.70 -14.74
CA GLN A 210 -9.43 -10.75 -15.68
C GLN A 210 -9.41 -12.14 -15.01
N HIS A 211 -9.24 -12.21 -13.70
CA HIS A 211 -9.25 -13.47 -12.96
C HIS A 211 -10.63 -14.08 -12.80
N LEU A 212 -11.73 -13.34 -12.98
CA LEU A 212 -13.08 -13.85 -12.76
C LEU A 212 -13.43 -15.00 -13.72
N LEU A 213 -14.17 -16.00 -13.24
CA LEU A 213 -14.85 -16.96 -14.12
C LEU A 213 -16.22 -16.42 -14.56
N ASP A 214 -16.78 -17.01 -15.61
CA ASP A 214 -18.03 -16.53 -16.22
C ASP A 214 -19.21 -16.55 -15.23
N ASP A 215 -19.27 -17.53 -14.31
CA ASP A 215 -20.30 -17.57 -13.27
C ASP A 215 -20.20 -16.40 -12.28
N ALA A 216 -18.98 -15.97 -11.96
CA ALA A 216 -18.77 -14.80 -11.11
C ALA A 216 -19.22 -13.51 -11.81
N VAL A 217 -18.95 -13.42 -13.12
CA VAL A 217 -19.41 -12.32 -13.97
C VAL A 217 -20.94 -12.29 -14.05
N ASN A 218 -21.59 -13.45 -14.20
CA ASN A 218 -23.04 -13.56 -14.18
C ASN A 218 -23.63 -13.14 -12.82
N GLN A 219 -22.95 -13.44 -11.72
CA GLN A 219 -23.35 -12.98 -10.38
C GLN A 219 -23.24 -11.45 -10.25
N LEU A 220 -22.19 -10.83 -10.80
CA LEU A 220 -22.08 -9.37 -10.86
C LEU A 220 -23.20 -8.73 -11.67
N ARG A 221 -23.56 -9.33 -12.82
CA ARG A 221 -24.71 -8.91 -13.61
C ARG A 221 -26.01 -8.99 -12.80
N TYR A 222 -26.20 -10.08 -12.07
CA TYR A 222 -27.36 -10.24 -11.20
C TYR A 222 -27.42 -9.13 -10.14
N PHE A 223 -26.31 -8.78 -9.51
CA PHE A 223 -26.25 -7.66 -8.56
C PHE A 223 -26.59 -6.31 -9.19
N PHE A 224 -26.05 -6.03 -10.38
CA PHE A 224 -26.40 -4.84 -11.15
C PHE A 224 -27.91 -4.78 -11.43
N ASP A 225 -28.47 -5.83 -12.05
CA ASP A 225 -29.88 -5.88 -12.47
C ASP A 225 -30.85 -5.82 -11.27
N GLN A 226 -30.56 -6.54 -10.19
CA GLN A 226 -31.48 -6.68 -9.05
C GLN A 226 -31.32 -5.58 -8.00
N PHE A 227 -30.10 -5.14 -7.73
CA PHE A 227 -29.80 -4.20 -6.65
C PHE A 227 -29.54 -2.78 -7.15
N GLY A 228 -29.34 -2.59 -8.46
CA GLY A 228 -29.12 -1.28 -9.06
C GLY A 228 -27.84 -0.63 -8.57
N VAL A 229 -26.76 -1.40 -8.45
CA VAL A 229 -25.46 -0.91 -7.98
C VAL A 229 -24.59 -0.46 -9.15
N GLY A 230 -23.75 0.55 -8.93
CA GLY A 230 -22.66 0.87 -9.84
C GLY A 230 -21.62 -0.26 -9.83
N LEU A 231 -21.13 -0.66 -11.00
CA LEU A 231 -20.13 -1.72 -11.11
C LEU A 231 -18.93 -1.23 -11.92
N ALA A 232 -17.72 -1.32 -11.37
CA ALA A 232 -16.49 -1.06 -12.09
C ALA A 232 -15.67 -2.34 -12.23
N LEU A 233 -15.40 -2.75 -13.47
CA LEU A 233 -14.49 -3.85 -13.79
C LEU A 233 -13.14 -3.26 -14.19
N MET A 234 -12.14 -3.42 -13.32
CA MET A 234 -10.80 -2.89 -13.53
C MET A 234 -9.81 -4.01 -13.80
N GLY A 235 -8.86 -3.79 -14.71
CA GLY A 235 -7.80 -4.75 -14.96
C GLY A 235 -6.95 -4.44 -16.17
N ASN A 236 -6.39 -5.50 -16.75
CA ASN A 236 -5.51 -5.45 -17.92
C ASN A 236 -6.31 -5.46 -19.25
N GLU A 237 -5.60 -5.67 -20.36
CA GLU A 237 -6.18 -5.74 -21.70
C GLU A 237 -7.17 -6.91 -21.89
N ASP A 238 -7.04 -7.98 -21.12
CA ASP A 238 -7.96 -9.12 -21.16
C ASP A 238 -9.35 -8.71 -20.66
N VAL A 239 -9.42 -7.83 -19.64
CA VAL A 239 -10.68 -7.23 -19.16
C VAL A 239 -11.34 -6.44 -20.28
N PHE A 240 -10.57 -5.62 -21.00
CA PHE A 240 -11.11 -4.86 -22.13
C PHE A 240 -11.66 -5.80 -23.19
N THR A 241 -10.87 -6.78 -23.64
CA THR A 241 -11.28 -7.70 -24.69
C THR A 241 -12.52 -8.51 -24.29
N ARG A 242 -12.57 -8.99 -23.05
CA ARG A 242 -13.65 -9.85 -22.55
C ARG A 242 -14.96 -9.12 -22.31
N PHE A 243 -14.91 -7.90 -21.77
CA PHE A 243 -16.12 -7.19 -21.33
C PHE A 243 -16.50 -6.03 -22.25
N SER A 244 -15.56 -5.50 -23.04
CA SER A 244 -15.82 -4.35 -23.94
C SER A 244 -16.10 -4.76 -25.38
N ILE A 245 -15.66 -5.94 -25.84
CA ILE A 245 -15.84 -6.39 -27.22
C ILE A 245 -16.87 -7.53 -27.27
N ALA A 246 -17.89 -7.40 -28.12
CA ALA A 246 -18.87 -8.46 -28.36
C ALA A 246 -18.28 -9.59 -29.25
N LYS A 247 -17.39 -10.43 -28.71
CA LYS A 247 -16.88 -11.62 -29.40
C LYS A 247 -17.52 -12.92 -28.86
N GLY A 248 -18.70 -13.24 -29.38
CA GLY A 248 -19.18 -14.60 -29.60
C GLY A 248 -19.63 -15.48 -28.41
N LYS A 249 -19.17 -15.27 -27.17
CA LYS A 249 -19.66 -16.06 -26.02
C LYS A 249 -20.91 -15.42 -25.41
N ALA A 250 -22.00 -16.20 -25.29
CA ALA A 250 -23.30 -15.73 -24.79
C ALA A 250 -23.23 -14.99 -23.44
N ASN A 251 -22.35 -15.41 -22.52
CA ASN A 251 -22.16 -14.73 -21.23
C ASN A 251 -21.47 -13.36 -21.36
N GLN A 252 -20.52 -13.18 -22.29
CA GLN A 252 -19.83 -11.89 -22.51
C GLN A 252 -20.77 -10.84 -23.11
N ALA A 253 -21.72 -11.26 -23.94
CA ALA A 253 -22.72 -10.39 -24.55
C ALA A 253 -23.68 -9.76 -23.51
N GLN A 254 -23.90 -10.41 -22.36
CA GLN A 254 -24.84 -9.92 -21.35
C GLN A 254 -24.30 -8.71 -20.57
N ILE A 255 -23.02 -8.73 -20.19
CA ILE A 255 -22.37 -7.56 -19.57
C ILE A 255 -22.23 -6.45 -20.59
N HIS A 256 -21.76 -6.76 -21.81
CA HIS A 256 -21.47 -5.77 -22.85
C HIS A 256 -22.61 -4.76 -23.10
N ARG A 257 -23.88 -5.22 -23.09
CA ARG A 257 -25.07 -4.38 -23.28
C ARG A 257 -25.36 -3.41 -22.13
N ARG A 258 -24.83 -3.68 -20.93
CA ARG A 258 -24.99 -2.87 -19.71
C ARG A 258 -23.80 -1.95 -19.46
N VAL A 259 -22.75 -2.05 -20.28
CA VAL A 259 -21.57 -1.21 -20.13
C VAL A 259 -21.86 0.17 -20.69
N GLY A 260 -21.92 1.15 -19.81
CA GLY A 260 -22.12 2.55 -20.14
C GLY A 260 -20.85 3.24 -20.62
N MET A 261 -19.77 3.14 -19.85
CA MET A 261 -18.48 3.76 -20.18
C MET A 261 -17.35 2.74 -20.25
N ARG A 262 -16.43 2.98 -21.19
CA ARG A 262 -15.21 2.20 -21.37
C ARG A 262 -14.04 3.17 -21.36
N PHE A 263 -13.05 2.89 -20.52
CA PHE A 263 -11.77 3.57 -20.53
C PHE A 263 -10.68 2.56 -20.79
N ARG A 264 -9.85 2.88 -21.78
CA ARG A 264 -8.69 2.08 -22.16
C ARG A 264 -7.53 3.01 -22.39
N ARG A 265 -6.44 2.77 -21.65
CA ARG A 265 -5.16 3.43 -21.85
C ARG A 265 -4.07 2.42 -21.54
N MET A 266 -3.11 2.21 -22.44
CA MET A 266 -2.02 1.25 -22.20
C MET A 266 -0.70 1.95 -21.88
N ASP A 267 -0.56 3.19 -22.35
CA ASP A 267 0.63 4.00 -22.17
C ASP A 267 0.32 5.26 -21.36
N PRO A 268 1.22 5.66 -20.46
CA PRO A 268 1.06 6.89 -19.70
C PRO A 268 1.16 8.11 -20.60
N THR A 269 0.52 9.20 -20.21
CA THR A 269 0.66 10.48 -20.91
C THR A 269 1.85 11.27 -20.36
N ALA A 270 2.35 12.22 -21.15
CA ALA A 270 3.36 13.17 -20.67
C ALA A 270 2.91 13.92 -19.40
N GLY A 271 1.61 14.22 -19.28
CA GLY A 271 1.03 14.83 -18.08
C GLY A 271 1.01 13.89 -16.88
N ASP A 272 0.88 12.57 -17.07
CA ASP A 272 0.99 11.61 -15.97
C ASP A 272 2.41 11.56 -15.42
N VAL A 273 3.40 11.51 -16.32
CA VAL A 273 4.81 11.50 -15.92
C VAL A 273 5.17 12.81 -15.22
N ALA A 274 4.74 13.95 -15.76
CA ALA A 274 4.97 15.25 -15.15
C ALA A 274 4.39 15.33 -13.73
N ALA A 275 3.14 14.88 -13.53
CA ALA A 275 2.52 14.88 -12.20
C ALA A 275 3.29 14.02 -11.18
N ILE A 276 3.79 12.85 -11.59
CA ILE A 276 4.61 12.00 -10.72
C ILE A 276 5.94 12.69 -10.38
N VAL A 277 6.65 13.23 -11.37
CA VAL A 277 7.94 13.90 -11.16
C VAL A 277 7.81 15.13 -10.26
N ASP A 278 6.75 15.92 -10.45
CA ASP A 278 6.42 17.08 -9.61
C ASP A 278 6.11 16.66 -8.17
N ALA A 279 5.37 15.56 -7.98
CA ALA A 279 5.08 15.03 -6.65
C ALA A 279 6.34 14.56 -5.89
N TRP A 280 7.41 14.18 -6.60
CA TRP A 280 8.72 13.87 -6.03
C TRP A 280 9.55 15.14 -5.70
N GLY A 281 9.07 16.33 -6.03
CA GLY A 281 9.77 17.60 -5.80
C GLY A 281 11.00 17.80 -6.69
N ILE A 282 11.08 17.09 -7.82
CA ILE A 282 12.24 17.13 -8.72
C ILE A 282 12.12 18.35 -9.64
N THR A 283 13.07 19.27 -9.52
CA THR A 283 13.14 20.49 -10.34
C THR A 283 14.28 20.48 -11.36
N ASP A 284 15.30 19.63 -11.17
CA ASP A 284 16.45 19.51 -12.08
C ASP A 284 16.03 19.01 -13.47
N GLU A 285 16.27 19.83 -14.50
CA GLU A 285 15.81 19.54 -15.87
C GLU A 285 16.40 18.25 -16.46
N ALA A 286 17.63 17.89 -16.10
CA ALA A 286 18.28 16.67 -16.60
C ALA A 286 17.62 15.42 -15.99
N ILE A 287 17.29 15.47 -14.70
CA ILE A 287 16.53 14.40 -14.02
C ILE A 287 15.12 14.33 -14.59
N VAL A 288 14.42 15.46 -14.75
CA VAL A 288 13.07 15.50 -15.35
C VAL A 288 13.07 14.87 -16.74
N LYS A 289 14.07 15.17 -17.57
CA LYS A 289 14.22 14.60 -18.92
C LYS A 289 14.42 13.08 -18.87
N LEU A 290 15.24 12.57 -17.96
CA LEU A 290 15.41 11.12 -17.76
C LEU A 290 14.12 10.46 -17.30
N CYS A 291 13.43 11.03 -16.31
CA CYS A 291 12.15 10.52 -15.83
C CYS A 291 11.07 10.50 -16.92
N ARG A 292 11.05 11.50 -17.82
CA ARG A 292 10.19 11.50 -19.01
C ARG A 292 10.55 10.34 -19.96
N GLY A 293 11.83 10.12 -20.24
CA GLY A 293 12.28 9.01 -21.08
C GLY A 293 11.91 7.64 -20.51
N ILE A 294 12.11 7.45 -19.20
CA ILE A 294 11.71 6.24 -18.48
C ILE A 294 10.18 6.09 -18.52
N GLY A 295 9.47 7.15 -18.17
CA GLY A 295 8.03 7.19 -18.01
C GLY A 295 7.23 6.86 -19.26
N MET A 296 7.77 7.09 -20.45
CA MET A 296 7.09 6.78 -21.71
C MET A 296 7.20 5.30 -22.11
N LYS A 297 7.93 4.47 -21.35
CA LYS A 297 8.03 3.02 -21.61
C LYS A 297 6.82 2.27 -21.02
N PRO A 298 6.43 1.11 -21.58
CA PRO A 298 5.32 0.33 -21.04
C PRO A 298 5.53 -0.02 -19.56
N GLY A 299 4.52 0.21 -18.72
CA GLY A 299 4.58 -0.10 -17.29
C GLY A 299 5.23 0.95 -16.38
N ALA A 300 5.65 2.10 -16.94
CA ALA A 300 6.74 2.87 -16.36
C ALA A 300 6.41 3.87 -15.24
N LEU A 301 5.16 4.23 -14.98
CA LEU A 301 4.88 5.18 -13.87
C LEU A 301 5.35 4.64 -12.51
N SER A 302 5.12 3.34 -12.26
CA SER A 302 5.67 2.67 -11.08
C SER A 302 7.19 2.47 -11.14
N GLN A 303 7.77 2.45 -12.34
CA GLN A 303 9.20 2.30 -12.55
C GLN A 303 9.95 3.60 -12.22
N ILE A 304 9.38 4.77 -12.50
CA ILE A 304 9.94 6.07 -12.11
C ILE A 304 10.16 6.08 -10.60
N SER A 305 9.11 5.83 -9.80
CA SER A 305 9.20 5.88 -8.33
C SER A 305 10.27 4.95 -7.78
N LYS A 306 10.33 3.70 -8.27
CA LYS A 306 11.35 2.73 -7.85
C LYS A 306 12.77 3.13 -8.31
N THR A 307 12.90 3.82 -9.44
CA THR A 307 14.21 4.27 -9.95
C THR A 307 14.71 5.43 -9.10
N LEU A 308 13.82 6.37 -8.80
CA LEU A 308 14.13 7.51 -7.94
C LEU A 308 14.52 7.05 -6.53
N GLN A 309 13.79 6.10 -5.93
CA GLN A 309 14.17 5.52 -4.64
C GLN A 309 15.60 4.98 -4.63
N LEU A 310 15.95 4.15 -5.62
CA LEU A 310 17.29 3.58 -5.73
C LEU A 310 18.36 4.65 -6.02
N ALA A 311 18.04 5.63 -6.86
CA ALA A 311 18.96 6.73 -7.16
C ALA A 311 19.25 7.59 -5.93
N TRP A 312 18.24 7.85 -5.10
CA TRP A 312 18.42 8.53 -3.82
C TRP A 312 19.22 7.69 -2.82
N MET A 313 19.11 6.35 -2.84
CA MET A 313 19.98 5.50 -2.02
C MET A 313 21.46 5.66 -2.41
N TYR A 314 21.79 5.75 -3.70
CA TYR A 314 23.18 6.00 -4.12
C TYR A 314 23.68 7.37 -3.68
N ALA A 315 22.87 8.42 -3.90
CA ALA A 315 23.21 9.78 -3.51
C ALA A 315 23.39 9.91 -1.99
N ALA A 316 22.51 9.29 -1.20
CA ALA A 316 22.59 9.23 0.25
C ALA A 316 23.84 8.50 0.75
N GLY A 317 24.21 7.38 0.13
CA GLY A 317 25.43 6.63 0.46
C GLY A 317 26.71 7.46 0.26
N GLU A 318 26.70 8.38 -0.72
CA GLU A 318 27.80 9.32 -1.00
C GLU A 318 27.62 10.68 -0.30
N ARG A 319 26.58 10.85 0.52
CA ARG A 319 26.23 12.10 1.24
C ARG A 319 26.14 13.33 0.34
N ARG A 320 25.55 13.17 -0.84
CA ARG A 320 25.34 14.24 -1.81
C ARG A 320 23.88 14.30 -2.27
N GLU A 321 23.53 15.39 -2.95
CA GLU A 321 22.21 15.52 -3.57
C GLU A 321 22.07 14.60 -4.79
N LEU A 322 20.82 14.28 -5.13
CA LEU A 322 20.49 13.47 -6.30
C LEU A 322 20.97 14.14 -7.58
N ALA A 323 21.70 13.40 -8.41
CA ALA A 323 22.12 13.84 -9.73
C ALA A 323 21.54 12.93 -10.83
N ALA A 324 21.50 13.45 -12.07
CA ALA A 324 21.06 12.69 -13.24
C ALA A 324 21.86 11.38 -13.45
N ALA A 325 23.13 11.35 -13.02
CA ALA A 325 23.96 10.15 -13.08
C ALA A 325 23.42 9.00 -12.19
N ASP A 326 22.87 9.31 -11.02
CA ASP A 326 22.28 8.30 -10.12
C ASP A 326 21.03 7.67 -10.73
N VAL A 327 20.20 8.51 -11.34
CA VAL A 327 18.95 8.07 -11.97
C VAL A 327 19.25 7.17 -13.16
N ARG A 328 20.27 7.51 -13.95
CA ARG A 328 20.76 6.66 -15.05
C ARG A 328 21.27 5.32 -14.53
N ARG A 329 22.17 5.35 -13.55
CA ARG A 329 22.72 4.14 -12.92
C ARG A 329 21.60 3.26 -12.35
N ALA A 330 20.66 3.84 -11.62
CA ALA A 330 19.54 3.13 -11.01
C ALA A 330 18.61 2.52 -12.07
N TRP A 331 18.44 3.16 -13.22
CA TRP A 331 17.65 2.61 -14.32
C TRP A 331 18.35 1.42 -14.97
N GLU A 332 19.65 1.53 -15.23
CA GLU A 332 20.47 0.48 -15.83
C GLU A 332 20.58 -0.77 -14.92
N GLU A 333 20.86 -0.58 -13.62
CA GLU A 333 20.92 -1.69 -12.65
C GLU A 333 19.58 -2.44 -12.51
N ARG A 334 18.46 -1.76 -12.80
CA ARG A 334 17.12 -2.36 -12.79
C ARG A 334 16.73 -3.01 -14.12
N GLY A 335 17.70 -3.17 -15.04
CA GLY A 335 17.52 -3.80 -16.34
C GLY A 335 16.88 -2.90 -17.39
N GLY A 336 16.87 -1.60 -17.17
CA GLY A 336 16.34 -0.62 -18.10
C GLY A 336 17.38 -0.19 -19.15
N GLU A 337 17.03 -0.32 -20.43
CA GLU A 337 17.76 0.33 -21.53
C GLU A 337 17.25 1.76 -21.68
N LEU A 338 18.08 2.76 -22.06
CA LEU A 338 17.67 4.17 -22.19
C LEU A 338 17.17 4.54 -23.57
#